data_AF-E4ZJD4-F1
#
_entry.id   AF-E4ZJD4-F1
#
_cell.length_a   1.000
_cell.length_b   1.000
_cell.length_c   1.000
_cell.angle_alpha   90.00
_cell.angle_beta   90.00
_cell.angle_gamma   90.00
#
_symmetry.space_group_name_H-M   'P 1'
#
loop_
_entity.id
_entity.type
_entity.pdbx_description
1 polymer ?
#
loop_
_entity_poly.entity_id
_entity_poly.type
_entity_poly.pdbx_seq_one_letter_code
_entity_poly.pdbx_strand_id
1 'polypeptide(L)'
;MAVKKSPSASIKSFFSFIQLLFYADPTWLDKLLVFVGFIAAIAAGVPFPLIGIVFGQLVDEINDATCSNEAGAGTGDMSSITPKILLLVYIAIASFFCIYTHLVCWNLASQRLAQRVRDRYLRNLLRQDMAFFDNIQSGEVSSRLNGDVQAIESGTNEKVGVALTCVSFCVTAYIVGFIKNAQLAGMLVALIPAFLLSATIGGHFVGKYSTKLGQSFGSASAIASEALTHVGLVHALGADVRLEEKFRGHLGVARTQGIKKATVAAVQAGLLYFIAFSASALGYWQGSRKVADAIEGKGNATIGEIYTVTFILLDGELYTSQLDSLLTPFPQVLSFLVRLLQ
;
A
#
# COMPACT_ATOMS: atom_id res chain seq x y z
N MET A 1 0.45 18.33 -20.11
CA MET A 1 0.96 17.24 -20.95
C MET A 1 0.94 15.95 -20.14
N ALA A 2 0.16 14.96 -20.57
CA ALA A 2 0.09 13.65 -19.92
C ALA A 2 1.34 12.86 -20.30
N VAL A 3 2.25 12.64 -19.35
CA VAL A 3 3.41 11.76 -19.55
C VAL A 3 2.88 10.33 -19.63
N LYS A 4 2.83 9.80 -20.86
CA LYS A 4 2.69 8.39 -21.15
C LYS A 4 3.86 7.66 -20.48
N LYS A 5 3.66 7.12 -19.27
CA LYS A 5 4.67 6.30 -18.58
C LYS A 5 4.87 5.02 -19.39
N SER A 6 5.93 5.00 -20.20
CA SER A 6 6.46 3.79 -20.81
C SER A 6 6.88 2.81 -19.71
N PRO A 7 6.66 1.49 -19.85
CA PRO A 7 7.10 0.48 -18.88
C PRO A 7 8.63 0.51 -18.63
N SER A 8 9.41 1.06 -19.57
CA SER A 8 10.85 1.34 -19.40
C SER A 8 11.18 2.37 -18.31
N ALA A 9 10.23 3.21 -17.88
CA ALA A 9 10.45 4.20 -16.83
C ALA A 9 10.38 3.58 -15.42
N SER A 10 9.66 2.47 -15.27
CA SER A 10 9.46 1.80 -13.97
C SER A 10 10.74 1.09 -13.50
N ILE A 11 11.41 0.37 -14.40
CA ILE A 11 12.65 -0.35 -14.08
C ILE A 11 13.77 0.63 -13.71
N LYS A 12 13.94 1.72 -14.47
CA LYS A 12 14.91 2.78 -14.14
C LYS A 12 14.59 3.42 -12.78
N SER A 13 13.31 3.67 -12.49
CA SER A 13 12.87 4.19 -11.19
C SER A 13 13.24 3.26 -10.03
N PHE A 14 13.12 1.95 -10.22
CA PHE A 14 13.47 0.96 -9.20
C PHE A 14 14.98 0.91 -8.94
N PHE A 15 15.80 0.89 -10.00
CA PHE A 15 17.26 0.95 -9.86
C PHE A 15 17.73 2.23 -9.19
N SER A 16 17.13 3.36 -9.52
CA SER A 16 17.44 4.63 -8.86
C SER A 16 16.99 4.65 -7.40
N PHE A 17 15.88 4.03 -7.03
CA PHE A 17 15.48 3.86 -5.63
C PHE A 17 16.49 3.02 -4.84
N ILE A 18 16.97 1.92 -5.41
CA ILE A 18 18.06 1.12 -4.81
C ILE A 18 19.33 1.96 -4.67
N GLN A 19 19.66 2.76 -5.68
CA GLN A 19 20.81 3.67 -5.64
C GLN A 19 20.66 4.72 -4.53
N LEU A 20 19.44 5.23 -4.27
CA LEU A 20 19.15 6.12 -3.14
C LEU A 20 19.41 5.43 -1.80
N LEU A 21 18.96 4.19 -1.66
CA LEU A 21 19.07 3.44 -0.41
C LEU A 21 20.54 3.19 -0.02
N PHE A 22 21.40 3.00 -1.01
CA PHE A 22 22.85 2.84 -0.84
C PHE A 22 23.65 4.13 -1.07
N TYR A 23 22.99 5.28 -1.15
CA TYR A 23 23.66 6.57 -1.28
C TYR A 23 24.35 6.98 0.03
N ALA A 24 25.40 7.81 -0.09
CA ALA A 24 26.18 8.37 1.01
C ALA A 24 26.85 7.33 1.94
N ASP A 25 27.80 6.55 1.40
CA ASP A 25 28.72 5.65 2.12
C ASP A 25 28.04 4.79 3.21
N PRO A 26 27.23 3.78 2.81
CA PRO A 26 26.50 2.95 3.76
C PRO A 26 27.44 2.16 4.67
N THR A 27 27.22 2.28 5.98
CA THR A 27 27.91 1.44 6.95
C THR A 27 27.48 -0.01 6.77
N TRP A 28 28.30 -0.96 7.22
CA TRP A 28 27.95 -2.39 7.13
C TRP A 28 26.64 -2.71 7.88
N LEU A 29 26.37 -2.00 8.98
CA LEU A 29 25.12 -2.10 9.73
C LEU A 29 23.90 -1.68 8.90
N ASP A 30 24.01 -0.63 8.08
CA ASP A 30 22.88 -0.15 7.27
C ASP A 30 22.52 -1.15 6.16
N LYS A 31 23.54 -1.77 5.55
CA LYS A 31 23.35 -2.85 4.57
C LYS A 31 22.68 -4.05 5.22
N LEU A 32 23.10 -4.42 6.44
CA LEU A 32 22.51 -5.52 7.20
C LEU A 32 21.06 -5.22 7.58
N LEU A 33 20.75 -4.01 8.07
CA LEU A 33 19.39 -3.57 8.40
C LEU A 33 18.45 -3.67 7.19
N VAL A 34 18.87 -3.20 6.02
CA VAL A 34 18.08 -3.30 4.79
C VAL A 34 17.87 -4.75 4.38
N PHE A 35 18.92 -5.58 4.44
CA PHE A 35 18.83 -6.98 4.05
C PHE A 35 17.93 -7.80 4.98
N VAL A 36 18.10 -7.65 6.30
CA VAL A 36 17.23 -8.29 7.30
C VAL A 36 15.80 -7.77 7.19
N GLY A 37 15.61 -6.46 7.00
CA GLY A 37 14.28 -5.87 6.79
C GLY A 37 13.60 -6.38 5.53
N PHE A 38 14.34 -6.65 4.46
CA PHE A 38 13.81 -7.22 3.22
C PHE A 38 13.34 -8.67 3.41
N ILE A 39 14.17 -9.52 4.03
CA ILE A 39 13.82 -10.92 4.31
C ILE A 39 12.63 -10.99 5.29
N ALA A 40 12.65 -10.19 6.35
CA ALA A 40 11.58 -10.14 7.34
C ALA A 40 10.26 -9.64 6.73
N ALA A 41 10.30 -8.68 5.80
CA ALA A 41 9.09 -8.22 5.09
C ALA A 41 8.50 -9.31 4.18
N ILE A 42 9.35 -10.08 3.47
CA ILE A 42 8.87 -11.23 2.69
C ILE A 42 8.24 -12.27 3.62
N ALA A 43 8.92 -12.61 4.72
CA ALA A 43 8.42 -13.58 5.69
C ALA A 43 7.11 -13.11 6.36
N ALA A 44 6.91 -11.80 6.56
CA ALA A 44 5.69 -11.24 7.13
C ALA A 44 4.45 -11.36 6.22
N GLY A 45 4.61 -11.59 4.92
CA GLY A 45 3.49 -11.76 3.97
C GLY A 45 2.89 -13.17 3.92
N VAL A 46 3.60 -14.18 4.44
CA VAL A 46 3.22 -15.61 4.39
C VAL A 46 2.23 -16.07 5.49
N PRO A 47 2.20 -15.49 6.71
CA PRO A 47 1.32 -15.94 7.79
C PRO A 47 -0.17 -15.89 7.48
N PHE A 48 -0.67 -14.84 6.81
CA PHE A 48 -2.11 -14.71 6.52
C PHE A 48 -2.63 -15.85 5.61
N PRO A 49 -1.98 -16.19 4.48
CA PRO A 49 -2.37 -17.36 3.69
C PRO A 49 -2.26 -18.68 4.47
N LEU A 50 -1.23 -18.85 5.31
CA LEU A 50 -1.09 -20.04 6.15
C LEU A 50 -2.25 -20.19 7.14
N ILE A 51 -2.67 -19.10 7.78
CA ILE A 51 -3.86 -19.08 8.66
C ILE A 51 -5.10 -19.52 7.87
N GLY A 52 -5.26 -19.04 6.63
CA GLY A 52 -6.36 -19.44 5.76
C GLY A 52 -6.39 -20.94 5.44
N ILE A 53 -5.22 -21.58 5.27
CA ILE A 53 -5.13 -23.04 5.06
C ILE A 53 -5.54 -23.80 6.32
N VAL A 54 -4.98 -23.43 7.48
CA VAL A 54 -5.26 -24.10 8.76
C VAL A 54 -6.73 -23.94 9.11
N PHE A 55 -7.32 -22.77 8.84
CA PHE A 55 -8.74 -22.55 9.03
C PHE A 55 -9.60 -23.43 8.12
N GLY A 56 -9.24 -23.60 6.84
CA GLY A 56 -9.95 -24.54 5.95
C GLY A 56 -9.89 -25.98 6.48
N GLN A 57 -8.72 -26.42 6.93
CA GLN A 57 -8.58 -27.75 7.54
C GLN A 57 -9.38 -27.91 8.84
N LEU A 58 -9.61 -26.84 9.59
CA LEU A 58 -10.47 -26.85 10.78
C LEU A 58 -11.94 -26.94 10.39
N VAL A 59 -12.34 -26.25 9.31
CA VAL A 59 -13.69 -26.33 8.75
C VAL A 59 -14.00 -27.77 8.29
N ASP A 60 -13.03 -28.44 7.65
CA ASP A 60 -13.18 -29.84 7.23
C ASP A 60 -13.43 -30.77 8.43
N GLU A 61 -12.64 -30.64 9.51
CA GLU A 61 -12.81 -31.45 10.72
C GLU A 61 -14.14 -31.21 11.43
N ILE A 62 -14.60 -29.96 11.49
CA ILE A 62 -15.91 -29.63 12.07
C ILE A 62 -17.03 -30.23 11.22
N ASN A 63 -16.90 -30.19 9.90
CA ASN A 63 -17.87 -30.79 8.99
C ASN A 63 -17.93 -32.31 9.18
N ASP A 64 -16.78 -32.99 9.20
CA ASP A 64 -16.71 -34.44 9.42
C ASP A 64 -17.29 -34.85 10.78
N ALA A 65 -16.96 -34.10 11.84
CA ALA A 65 -17.50 -34.34 13.18
C ALA A 65 -19.03 -34.13 13.26
N THR A 66 -19.58 -33.20 12.47
CA THR A 66 -21.02 -32.95 12.40
C THR A 66 -21.73 -34.08 11.66
N CYS A 67 -21.17 -34.55 10.54
CA CYS A 67 -21.69 -35.69 9.79
C CYS A 67 -21.62 -37.00 10.60
N SER A 68 -20.58 -37.20 11.43
CA SER A 68 -20.45 -38.39 12.29
C SER A 68 -21.39 -38.38 13.49
N ASN A 69 -21.77 -37.20 14.00
CA ASN A 69 -22.72 -37.09 15.12
C ASN A 69 -24.15 -37.48 14.72
N GLU A 70 -24.54 -37.35 13.45
CA GLU A 70 -25.80 -37.93 12.94
C GLU A 70 -25.77 -39.48 12.93
N ALA A 71 -24.58 -40.10 12.95
CA ALA A 71 -24.38 -41.55 12.99
C ALA A 71 -24.18 -42.14 14.41
N GLY A 72 -24.35 -41.35 15.47
CA GLY A 72 -24.40 -41.84 16.85
C GLY A 72 -23.06 -42.11 17.56
N ALA A 73 -21.92 -41.70 17.00
CA ALA A 73 -20.62 -41.83 17.64
C ALA A 73 -20.23 -40.54 18.39
N GLY A 74 -20.72 -40.41 19.62
CA GLY A 74 -20.38 -39.31 20.52
C GLY A 74 -18.98 -39.44 21.10
N THR A 75 -18.08 -38.55 20.68
CA THR A 75 -17.16 -37.71 21.45
C THR A 75 -16.27 -37.07 20.40
N GLY A 76 -16.60 -35.83 20.02
CA GLY A 76 -15.87 -35.07 19.00
C GLY A 76 -14.37 -35.12 19.28
N ASP A 77 -13.61 -35.44 18.24
CA ASP A 77 -12.18 -35.71 18.29
C ASP A 77 -11.39 -34.43 18.62
N MET A 78 -11.50 -33.95 19.86
CA MET A 78 -10.84 -32.74 20.36
C MET A 78 -9.31 -32.87 20.34
N SER A 79 -8.82 -34.09 20.15
CA SER A 79 -7.41 -34.42 20.02
C SER A 79 -6.79 -33.93 18.70
N SER A 80 -7.57 -33.87 17.60
CA SER A 80 -7.10 -33.40 16.29
C SER A 80 -7.12 -31.87 16.13
N ILE A 81 -8.04 -31.20 16.84
CA ILE A 81 -8.21 -29.73 16.80
C ILE A 81 -7.13 -29.00 17.61
N THR A 82 -6.78 -29.52 18.79
CA THR A 82 -5.80 -28.91 19.70
C THR A 82 -4.43 -28.61 19.05
N PRO A 83 -3.79 -29.51 18.28
CA PRO A 83 -2.51 -29.22 17.64
C PRO A 83 -2.61 -28.14 16.54
N LYS A 84 -3.74 -28.01 15.85
CA LYS A 84 -3.94 -26.96 14.82
C LYS A 84 -4.11 -25.58 15.44
N ILE A 85 -4.81 -25.49 16.57
CA ILE A 85 -4.91 -24.23 17.34
C ILE A 85 -3.53 -23.82 17.84
N LEU A 86 -2.73 -24.75 18.36
CA LEU A 86 -1.35 -24.47 18.76
C LEU A 86 -0.50 -23.97 17.58
N LEU A 87 -0.68 -24.57 16.40
CA LEU A 87 -0.01 -24.13 15.17
C LEU A 87 -0.40 -22.69 14.78
N LEU A 88 -1.67 -22.30 14.91
CA LEU A 88 -2.10 -20.91 14.71
C LEU A 88 -1.42 -19.95 15.70
N VAL A 89 -1.29 -20.34 16.96
CA VAL A 89 -0.59 -19.53 17.97
C VAL A 89 0.89 -19.37 17.61
N TYR A 90 1.57 -20.44 17.17
CA TYR A 90 2.96 -20.34 16.72
C TYR A 90 3.13 -19.45 15.49
N ILE A 91 2.20 -19.52 14.52
CA ILE A 91 2.18 -18.62 13.37
C ILE A 91 1.98 -17.16 13.80
N ALA A 92 1.08 -16.89 14.75
CA ALA A 92 0.82 -15.55 15.25
C ALA A 92 2.04 -14.96 15.99
N ILE A 93 2.73 -15.77 16.79
CA ILE A 93 3.97 -15.35 17.46
C ILE A 93 5.06 -15.07 16.40
N ALA A 94 5.23 -15.96 15.42
CA ALA A 94 6.21 -15.76 14.35
C ALA A 94 5.89 -14.52 13.51
N SER A 95 4.62 -14.26 13.21
CA SER A 95 4.19 -13.08 12.44
C SER A 95 4.46 -11.79 13.21
N PHE A 96 4.21 -11.77 14.53
CA PHE A 96 4.52 -10.63 15.38
C PHE A 96 6.01 -10.27 15.31
N PHE A 97 6.90 -11.25 15.45
CA PHE A 97 8.34 -11.01 15.37
C PHE A 97 8.78 -10.59 13.96
N CYS A 98 8.23 -11.17 12.89
CA CYS A 98 8.56 -10.77 11.51
C CYS A 98 8.12 -9.34 11.21
N ILE A 99 6.89 -8.98 11.59
CA ILE A 99 6.31 -7.65 11.42
C ILE A 99 7.13 -6.63 12.20
N TYR A 100 7.35 -6.89 13.49
CA TYR A 100 8.15 -6.02 14.35
C TYR A 100 9.56 -5.80 13.79
N THR A 101 10.24 -6.87 13.38
CA THR A 101 11.60 -6.80 12.83
C THR A 101 11.66 -5.95 11.56
N HIS A 102 10.75 -6.17 10.59
CA HIS A 102 10.80 -5.37 9.37
C HIS A 102 10.47 -3.89 9.64
N LEU A 103 9.50 -3.60 10.53
CA LEU A 103 9.12 -2.22 10.86
C LEU A 103 10.29 -1.47 11.50
N VAL A 104 10.97 -2.09 12.47
CA VAL A 104 12.14 -1.50 13.13
C VAL A 104 13.30 -1.34 12.15
N CYS A 105 13.62 -2.36 11.36
CA CYS A 105 14.73 -2.31 10.39
C CYS A 105 14.53 -1.19 9.35
N TRP A 106 13.33 -1.08 8.75
CA TRP A 106 13.05 -0.07 7.73
C TRP A 106 13.00 1.34 8.32
N ASN A 107 12.41 1.54 9.50
CA ASN A 107 12.42 2.85 10.16
C ASN A 107 13.83 3.30 10.52
N LEU A 108 14.63 2.42 11.12
CA LEU A 108 15.99 2.76 11.54
C LEU A 108 16.90 3.01 10.34
N ALA A 109 16.77 2.22 9.27
CA ALA A 109 17.49 2.44 8.02
C ALA A 109 17.12 3.79 7.37
N SER A 110 15.83 4.15 7.37
CA SER A 110 15.33 5.41 6.82
C SER A 110 15.88 6.62 7.59
N GLN A 111 15.84 6.59 8.93
CA GLN A 111 16.37 7.67 9.76
C GLN A 111 17.88 7.86 9.58
N ARG A 112 18.65 6.77 9.53
CA ARG A 112 20.09 6.84 9.27
C ARG A 112 20.41 7.35 7.87
N LEU A 113 19.62 6.99 6.86
CA LEU A 113 19.77 7.53 5.52
C LEU A 113 19.49 9.04 5.51
N ALA A 114 18.41 9.49 6.16
CA ALA A 114 18.05 10.90 6.27
C ALA A 114 19.16 11.72 6.94
N GLN A 115 19.76 11.22 8.02
CA GLN A 115 20.90 11.86 8.69
C GLN A 115 22.12 11.98 7.76
N ARG A 116 22.51 10.89 7.08
CA ARG A 116 23.66 10.90 6.15
C ARG A 116 23.47 11.84 4.97
N VAL A 117 22.26 11.88 4.41
CA VAL A 117 21.91 12.82 3.34
C VAL A 117 21.99 14.26 3.84
N ARG A 118 21.45 14.55 5.03
CA ARG A 118 21.52 15.89 5.65
C ARG A 118 22.97 16.33 5.90
N ASP A 119 23.82 15.45 6.41
CA ASP A 119 25.24 15.75 6.65
C ASP A 119 26.00 16.02 5.36
N ARG A 120 25.83 15.18 4.33
CA ARG A 120 26.52 15.37 3.04
C ARG A 120 25.99 16.61 2.32
N TYR A 121 24.70 16.87 2.37
CA TYR A 121 24.11 18.08 1.82
C TYR A 121 24.68 19.33 2.49
N LEU A 122 24.71 19.38 3.82
CA LEU A 122 25.27 20.52 4.57
C LEU A 122 26.76 20.72 4.27
N ARG A 123 27.55 19.63 4.20
CA ARG A 123 28.98 19.70 3.83
C ARG A 123 29.19 20.25 2.43
N ASN A 124 28.35 19.86 1.47
CA ASN A 124 28.45 20.37 0.10
C ASN A 124 27.98 21.81 0.01
N LEU A 125 26.93 22.18 0.73
CA LEU A 125 26.41 23.55 0.79
C LEU A 125 27.48 24.52 1.33
N LEU A 126 28.20 24.14 2.40
CA LEU A 126 29.28 24.95 2.97
C LEU A 126 30.50 25.09 2.05
N ARG A 127 30.61 24.29 0.98
CA ARG A 127 31.70 24.36 -0.02
C ARG A 127 31.31 25.14 -1.26
N GLN A 128 30.07 25.61 -1.38
CA GLN A 128 29.63 26.38 -2.53
C GLN A 128 30.17 27.82 -2.49
N ASP A 129 30.40 28.38 -3.66
CA ASP A 129 30.85 29.75 -3.82
C ASP A 129 29.79 30.76 -3.36
N MET A 130 30.22 31.95 -2.97
CA MET A 130 29.31 33.02 -2.50
C MET A 130 28.27 33.40 -3.57
N ALA A 131 28.63 33.33 -4.86
CA ALA A 131 27.73 33.56 -6.00
C ALA A 131 26.55 32.56 -6.10
N PHE A 132 26.68 31.36 -5.51
CA PHE A 132 25.57 30.42 -5.39
C PHE A 132 24.50 30.96 -4.44
N PHE A 133 24.91 31.59 -3.33
CA PHE A 133 23.99 32.15 -2.34
C PHE A 133 23.34 33.45 -2.79
N ASP A 134 23.97 34.23 -3.67
CA ASP A 134 23.39 35.47 -4.22
C ASP A 134 22.10 35.24 -5.03
N ASN A 135 21.93 34.03 -5.59
CA ASN A 135 20.78 33.66 -6.41
C ASN A 135 19.66 32.94 -5.63
N ILE A 136 19.83 32.69 -4.33
CA ILE A 136 18.89 31.89 -3.54
C ILE A 136 18.29 32.73 -2.42
N GLN A 137 16.97 32.69 -2.27
CA GLN A 137 16.29 33.46 -1.24
C GLN A 137 16.65 32.94 0.16
N SER A 138 16.84 33.86 1.11
CA SER A 138 17.12 33.54 2.52
C SER A 138 16.09 32.54 3.08
N GLY A 139 16.57 31.40 3.59
CA GLY A 139 15.73 30.34 4.15
C GLY A 139 15.20 29.32 3.14
N GLU A 140 15.29 29.58 1.83
CA GLU A 140 14.87 28.62 0.79
C GLU A 140 15.67 27.33 0.88
N VAL A 141 17.00 27.42 1.03
CA VAL A 141 17.88 26.24 1.14
C VAL A 141 17.51 25.37 2.34
N SER A 142 17.25 25.98 3.51
CA SER A 142 16.89 25.24 4.72
C SER A 142 15.51 24.59 4.60
N SER A 143 14.55 25.30 3.99
CA SER A 143 13.20 24.78 3.74
C SER A 143 13.24 23.59 2.77
N ARG A 144 13.97 23.74 1.66
CA ARG A 144 14.16 22.68 0.65
C ARG A 144 14.86 21.48 1.27
N LEU A 145 15.98 21.67 1.96
CA LEU A 145 16.68 20.60 2.67
C LEU A 145 15.74 19.82 3.61
N ASN A 146 14.95 20.52 4.44
CA ASN A 146 14.09 19.85 5.39
C ASN A 146 12.94 19.10 4.70
N GLY A 147 12.25 19.75 3.74
CA GLY A 147 11.15 19.13 3.01
C GLY A 147 11.60 17.94 2.18
N ASP A 148 12.76 18.05 1.53
CA ASP A 148 13.31 17.01 0.68
C ASP A 148 13.86 15.80 1.48
N VAL A 149 14.54 16.05 2.61
CA VAL A 149 14.97 14.97 3.52
C VAL A 149 13.76 14.27 4.12
N GLN A 150 12.72 15.01 4.49
CA GLN A 150 11.46 14.42 4.99
C GLN A 150 10.73 13.61 3.91
N ALA A 151 10.81 14.03 2.64
CA ALA A 151 10.28 13.25 1.52
C ALA A 151 11.05 11.94 1.33
N ILE A 152 12.38 11.92 1.47
CA ILE A 152 13.18 10.69 1.47
C ILE A 152 12.79 9.79 2.64
N GLU A 153 12.74 10.34 3.85
CA GLU A 153 12.44 9.60 5.06
C GLU A 153 11.06 8.93 4.94
N SER A 154 10.03 9.69 4.56
CA SER A 154 8.66 9.20 4.40
C SER A 154 8.46 8.27 3.20
N GLY A 155 9.40 8.23 2.26
CA GLY A 155 9.42 7.32 1.11
C GLY A 155 10.21 6.04 1.34
N THR A 156 11.19 6.07 2.26
CA THR A 156 12.09 4.95 2.56
C THR A 156 11.76 4.26 3.89
N ASN A 157 10.76 4.76 4.61
CA ASN A 157 10.30 4.22 5.89
C ASN A 157 9.55 2.88 5.75
N GLU A 158 8.76 2.52 6.77
CA GLU A 158 7.98 1.28 6.82
C GLU A 158 7.12 1.00 5.60
N LYS A 159 6.72 2.02 4.82
CA LYS A 159 5.92 1.84 3.61
C LYS A 159 6.58 0.91 2.59
N VAL A 160 7.92 0.92 2.50
CA VAL A 160 8.66 0.01 1.61
C VAL A 160 8.51 -1.43 2.10
N GLY A 161 8.64 -1.65 3.41
CA GLY A 161 8.42 -2.94 4.05
C GLY A 161 6.99 -3.44 3.83
N VAL A 162 5.99 -2.57 4.05
CA VAL A 162 4.58 -2.90 3.80
C VAL A 162 4.33 -3.24 2.34
N ALA A 163 4.88 -2.49 1.39
CA ALA A 163 4.75 -2.80 -0.04
C ALA A 163 5.36 -4.18 -0.38
N LEU A 164 6.52 -4.53 0.18
CA LEU A 164 7.13 -5.85 0.02
C LEU A 164 6.25 -6.96 0.64
N THR A 165 5.68 -6.71 1.82
CA THR A 165 4.74 -7.64 2.48
C THR A 165 3.50 -7.85 1.60
N CYS A 166 2.93 -6.80 1.00
CA CYS A 166 1.80 -6.91 0.07
C CYS A 166 2.15 -7.75 -1.16
N VAL A 167 3.33 -7.54 -1.77
CA VAL A 167 3.79 -8.34 -2.91
C VAL A 167 3.99 -9.81 -2.52
N SER A 168 4.66 -10.06 -1.39
CA SER A 168 4.88 -11.41 -0.86
C SER A 168 3.57 -12.13 -0.58
N PHE A 169 2.61 -11.43 0.04
CA PHE A 169 1.27 -11.94 0.29
C PHE A 169 0.55 -12.31 -1.00
N CYS A 170 0.52 -11.42 -2.00
CA CYS A 170 -0.14 -11.70 -3.28
C CYS A 170 0.46 -12.93 -3.96
N VAL A 171 1.80 -13.01 -4.03
CA VAL A 171 2.49 -14.15 -4.63
C VAL A 171 2.17 -15.44 -3.89
N THR A 172 2.23 -15.43 -2.56
CA THR A 172 1.91 -16.59 -1.72
C THR A 172 0.45 -17.01 -1.87
N ALA A 173 -0.48 -16.05 -1.88
CA ALA A 173 -1.91 -16.27 -2.04
C ALA A 173 -2.24 -16.97 -3.37
N TYR A 174 -1.66 -16.51 -4.48
CA TYR A 174 -1.86 -17.15 -5.78
C TYR A 174 -1.24 -18.55 -5.82
N ILE A 175 0.00 -18.71 -5.35
CA ILE A 175 0.67 -20.03 -5.33
C ILE A 175 -0.16 -21.04 -4.52
N VAL A 176 -0.57 -20.67 -3.30
CA VAL A 176 -1.40 -21.53 -2.44
C VAL A 176 -2.75 -21.83 -3.09
N GLY A 177 -3.41 -20.83 -3.67
CA GLY A 177 -4.69 -21.00 -4.35
C GLY A 177 -4.62 -21.99 -5.52
N PHE A 178 -3.60 -21.88 -6.37
CA PHE A 178 -3.39 -22.78 -7.49
C PHE A 178 -3.00 -24.20 -7.08
N ILE A 179 -2.21 -24.35 -6.00
CA ILE A 179 -1.84 -25.67 -5.46
C ILE A 179 -3.07 -26.40 -4.92
N LYS A 180 -3.98 -25.69 -4.24
CA LYS A 180 -5.18 -26.28 -3.64
C LYS A 180 -6.24 -26.64 -4.68
N ASN A 181 -6.66 -25.69 -5.51
CA ASN A 181 -7.69 -25.96 -6.52
C ASN A 181 -7.47 -25.12 -7.78
N ALA A 182 -6.68 -25.64 -8.71
CA ALA A 182 -6.32 -24.92 -9.94
C ALA A 182 -7.53 -24.46 -10.77
N GLN A 183 -8.61 -25.25 -10.81
CA GLN A 183 -9.80 -24.92 -11.60
C GLN A 183 -10.64 -23.81 -10.94
N LEU A 184 -10.79 -23.81 -9.61
CA LEU A 184 -11.48 -22.73 -8.89
C LEU A 184 -10.63 -21.44 -8.90
N ALA A 185 -9.32 -21.57 -8.64
CA ALA A 185 -8.38 -20.45 -8.68
C ALA A 185 -8.32 -19.80 -10.07
N GLY A 186 -8.31 -20.59 -11.14
CA GLY A 186 -8.32 -20.06 -12.51
C GLY A 186 -9.57 -19.22 -12.84
N MET A 187 -10.74 -19.60 -12.33
CA MET A 187 -11.97 -18.82 -12.50
C MET A 187 -11.91 -17.48 -11.77
N LEU A 188 -11.38 -17.48 -10.53
CA LEU A 188 -11.23 -16.26 -9.74
C LEU A 188 -10.15 -15.33 -10.31
N VAL A 189 -9.05 -15.90 -10.83
CA VAL A 189 -7.98 -15.14 -11.52
C VAL A 189 -8.51 -14.39 -12.75
N ALA A 190 -9.55 -14.89 -13.42
CA ALA A 190 -10.18 -14.19 -14.53
C ALA A 190 -10.87 -12.86 -14.13
N LEU A 191 -11.11 -12.63 -12.83
CA LEU A 191 -11.68 -11.37 -12.31
C LEU A 191 -10.60 -10.32 -12.00
N ILE A 192 -9.32 -10.71 -11.87
CA ILE A 192 -8.20 -9.79 -11.61
C ILE A 192 -8.10 -8.68 -12.67
N PRO A 193 -8.18 -8.95 -13.99
CA PRO A 193 -8.12 -7.88 -14.98
C PRO A 193 -9.26 -6.86 -14.83
N ALA A 194 -10.46 -7.30 -14.46
CA ALA A 194 -11.58 -6.42 -14.19
C ALA A 194 -11.34 -5.56 -12.94
N PHE A 195 -10.76 -6.15 -11.89
CA PHE A 195 -10.36 -5.45 -10.68
C PHE A 195 -9.27 -4.40 -10.95
N LEU A 196 -8.21 -4.76 -11.66
CA LEU A 196 -7.13 -3.86 -12.07
C LEU A 196 -7.62 -2.72 -12.96
N LEU A 197 -8.54 -3.01 -13.90
CA LEU A 197 -9.14 -1.99 -14.76
C LEU A 197 -9.94 -0.97 -13.93
N SER A 198 -10.75 -1.45 -12.98
CA SER A 198 -11.51 -0.59 -12.06
C SER A 198 -10.58 0.26 -11.18
N ALA A 199 -9.54 -0.34 -10.60
CA ALA A 199 -8.56 0.33 -9.75
C ALA A 199 -7.76 1.40 -10.51
N THR A 200 -7.28 1.09 -11.71
CA THR A 200 -6.47 2.01 -12.52
C THR A 200 -7.28 3.19 -13.04
N ILE A 201 -8.50 2.96 -13.55
CA ILE A 201 -9.38 4.02 -14.03
C ILE A 201 -9.81 4.91 -12.87
N GLY A 202 -10.29 4.32 -11.77
CA GLY A 202 -10.70 5.06 -10.59
C GLY A 202 -9.55 5.89 -10.01
N GLY A 203 -8.38 5.25 -9.83
CA GLY A 203 -7.17 5.91 -9.33
C GLY A 203 -6.73 7.09 -10.21
N HIS A 204 -6.83 6.97 -11.54
CA HIS A 204 -6.54 8.08 -12.45
C HIS A 204 -7.46 9.29 -12.22
N PHE A 205 -8.78 9.06 -12.10
CA PHE A 205 -9.72 10.15 -11.87
C PHE A 205 -9.56 10.76 -10.48
N VAL A 206 -9.40 9.94 -9.43
CA VAL A 206 -9.14 10.43 -8.07
C VAL A 206 -7.87 11.29 -8.03
N GLY A 207 -6.79 10.83 -8.66
CA GLY A 207 -5.54 11.58 -8.77
C GLY A 207 -5.74 12.93 -9.49
N LYS A 208 -6.43 12.93 -10.63
CA LYS A 208 -6.73 14.14 -11.41
C LYS A 208 -7.48 15.20 -10.60
N TYR A 209 -8.53 14.79 -9.88
CA TYR A 209 -9.29 15.72 -9.04
C TYR A 209 -8.51 16.13 -7.78
N SER A 210 -7.67 15.26 -7.23
CA SER A 210 -6.80 15.60 -6.10
C SER A 210 -5.77 16.67 -6.47
N THR A 211 -5.18 16.61 -7.66
CA THR A 211 -4.25 17.65 -8.13
C THR A 211 -4.95 18.99 -8.32
N LYS A 212 -6.13 19.01 -8.94
CA LYS A 212 -6.91 20.25 -9.11
C LYS A 212 -7.35 20.85 -7.77
N LEU A 213 -7.79 19.99 -6.84
CA LEU A 213 -8.13 20.38 -5.48
C LEU A 213 -6.94 21.03 -4.79
N GLY A 214 -5.75 20.40 -4.86
CA GLY A 214 -4.51 20.93 -4.29
C GLY A 214 -4.09 22.27 -4.90
N GLN A 215 -4.25 22.47 -6.21
CA GLN A 215 -3.95 23.74 -6.87
C GLN A 215 -4.88 24.87 -6.38
N SER A 216 -6.20 24.64 -6.33
CA SER A 216 -7.14 25.66 -5.84
C SER A 216 -6.95 25.98 -4.36
N PHE A 217 -6.68 24.97 -3.53
CA PHE A 217 -6.32 25.17 -2.12
C PHE A 217 -5.00 25.93 -1.96
N GLY A 218 -3.99 25.62 -2.78
CA GLY A 218 -2.71 26.33 -2.77
C GLY A 218 -2.87 27.82 -3.07
N SER A 219 -3.66 28.18 -4.08
CA SER A 219 -3.96 29.60 -4.37
C SER A 219 -4.72 30.29 -3.24
N ALA A 220 -5.71 29.62 -2.64
CA ALA A 220 -6.43 30.17 -1.48
C ALA A 220 -5.49 30.40 -0.29
N SER A 221 -4.61 29.43 -0.01
CA SER A 221 -3.62 29.51 1.07
C SER A 221 -2.60 30.63 0.84
N ALA A 222 -2.18 30.85 -0.41
CA ALA A 222 -1.26 31.94 -0.75
C ALA A 222 -1.89 33.32 -0.46
N ILE A 223 -3.15 33.52 -0.87
CA ILE A 223 -3.88 34.78 -0.60
C ILE A 223 -4.04 35.01 0.91
N ALA A 224 -4.42 33.97 1.65
CA ALA A 224 -4.53 34.05 3.10
C ALA A 224 -3.18 34.38 3.76
N SER A 225 -2.09 33.75 3.29
CA SER A 225 -0.75 34.02 3.80
C SER A 225 -0.31 35.47 3.54
N GLU A 226 -0.55 36.00 2.34
CA GLU A 226 -0.21 37.38 1.97
C GLU A 226 -1.01 38.39 2.82
N ALA A 227 -2.32 38.15 2.99
CA ALA A 227 -3.19 39.00 3.79
C ALA A 227 -2.78 39.02 5.27
N LEU A 228 -2.47 37.87 5.85
CA LEU A 228 -2.07 37.75 7.26
C LEU A 228 -0.67 38.32 7.51
N THR A 229 0.25 38.16 6.56
CA THR A 229 1.61 38.72 6.67
C THR A 229 1.58 40.25 6.63
N HIS A 230 0.63 40.85 5.89
CA HIS A 230 0.52 42.29 5.71
C HIS A 230 -0.79 42.88 6.27
N VAL A 231 -1.24 42.42 7.44
CA VAL A 231 -2.53 42.81 8.03
C VAL A 231 -2.69 44.34 8.19
N GLY A 232 -1.63 45.05 8.57
CA GLY A 232 -1.66 46.51 8.71
C GLY A 232 -1.92 47.22 7.39
N LEU A 233 -1.37 46.72 6.29
CA LEU A 233 -1.59 47.26 4.94
C LEU A 233 -3.01 46.97 4.45
N VAL A 234 -3.50 45.75 4.71
CA VAL A 234 -4.88 45.36 4.36
C VAL A 234 -5.89 46.26 5.06
N HIS A 235 -5.67 46.55 6.35
CA HIS A 235 -6.56 47.43 7.12
C HIS A 235 -6.43 48.90 6.67
N ALA A 236 -5.20 49.39 6.43
CA ALA A 236 -4.96 50.75 5.97
C ALA A 236 -5.58 51.04 4.59
N LEU A 237 -5.68 50.02 3.71
CA LEU A 237 -6.29 50.13 2.39
C LEU A 237 -7.78 49.73 2.34
N GLY A 238 -8.36 49.27 3.46
CA GLY A 238 -9.75 48.78 3.50
C GLY A 238 -10.01 47.64 2.51
N ALA A 239 -9.02 46.76 2.30
CA ALA A 239 -9.06 45.71 1.27
C ALA A 239 -9.57 44.35 1.79
N ASP A 240 -9.96 44.27 3.05
CA ASP A 240 -10.46 43.10 3.76
C ASP A 240 -11.58 42.37 2.99
N VAL A 241 -12.65 43.08 2.63
CA VAL A 241 -13.80 42.49 1.91
C VAL A 241 -13.38 41.92 0.55
N ARG A 242 -12.48 42.62 -0.16
CA ARG A 242 -11.99 42.21 -1.49
C ARG A 242 -11.12 40.96 -1.42
N LEU A 243 -10.26 40.86 -0.40
CA LEU A 243 -9.40 39.71 -0.15
C LEU A 243 -10.22 38.49 0.30
N GLU A 244 -11.22 38.72 1.15
CA GLU A 244 -12.16 37.68 1.57
C GLU A 244 -12.93 37.11 0.38
N GLU A 245 -13.45 37.97 -0.52
CA GLU A 245 -14.18 37.52 -1.69
C GLU A 245 -13.31 36.66 -2.63
N LYS A 246 -12.05 37.07 -2.86
CA LYS A 246 -11.08 36.27 -3.63
C LYS A 246 -10.82 34.91 -2.97
N PHE A 247 -10.57 34.90 -1.66
CA PHE A 247 -10.36 33.67 -0.90
C PHE A 247 -11.57 32.72 -0.99
N ARG A 248 -12.77 33.26 -0.82
CA ARG A 248 -14.04 32.54 -0.96
C ARG A 248 -14.23 31.98 -2.37
N GLY A 249 -13.85 32.72 -3.41
CA GLY A 249 -13.88 32.28 -4.80
C GLY A 249 -13.02 31.03 -5.04
N HIS A 250 -11.77 31.05 -4.56
CA HIS A 250 -10.87 29.89 -4.67
C HIS A 250 -11.36 28.69 -3.84
N LEU A 251 -11.89 28.93 -2.64
CA LEU A 251 -12.49 27.87 -1.82
C LEU A 251 -13.76 27.28 -2.44
N GLY A 252 -14.58 28.07 -3.13
CA GLY A 252 -15.74 27.57 -3.87
C GLY A 252 -15.35 26.58 -4.96
N VAL A 253 -14.31 26.89 -5.73
CA VAL A 253 -13.74 25.97 -6.72
C VAL A 253 -13.18 24.73 -6.04
N ALA A 254 -12.38 24.89 -4.97
CA ALA A 254 -11.85 23.77 -4.19
C ALA A 254 -12.96 22.85 -3.67
N ARG A 255 -14.05 23.39 -3.14
CA ARG A 255 -15.22 22.64 -2.67
C ARG A 255 -15.82 21.80 -3.80
N THR A 256 -16.07 22.37 -4.97
CA THR A 256 -16.66 21.62 -6.10
C THR A 256 -15.74 20.51 -6.60
N GLN A 257 -14.41 20.75 -6.66
CA GLN A 257 -13.44 19.70 -7.01
C GLN A 257 -13.35 18.63 -5.92
N GLY A 258 -13.46 19.01 -4.65
CA GLY A 258 -13.47 18.11 -3.51
C GLY A 258 -14.68 17.18 -3.52
N ILE A 259 -15.88 17.71 -3.81
CA ILE A 259 -17.10 16.91 -3.99
C ILE A 259 -16.91 15.92 -5.15
N LYS A 260 -16.42 16.38 -6.31
CA LYS A 260 -16.16 15.50 -7.47
C LYS A 260 -15.15 14.39 -7.13
N LYS A 261 -14.07 14.72 -6.41
CA LYS A 261 -13.10 13.74 -5.91
C LYS A 261 -13.77 12.72 -5.00
N ALA A 262 -14.55 13.17 -4.03
CA ALA A 262 -15.22 12.29 -3.06
C ALA A 262 -16.22 11.36 -3.74
N THR A 263 -17.04 11.86 -4.67
CA THR A 263 -17.99 11.04 -5.42
C THR A 263 -17.28 9.99 -6.26
N VAL A 264 -16.21 10.35 -6.98
CA VAL A 264 -15.44 9.40 -7.79
C VAL A 264 -14.78 8.34 -6.91
N ALA A 265 -14.19 8.74 -5.78
CA ALA A 265 -13.57 7.81 -4.84
C ALA A 265 -14.61 6.84 -4.23
N ALA A 266 -15.79 7.34 -3.88
CA ALA A 266 -16.88 6.50 -3.35
C ALA A 266 -17.40 5.50 -4.39
N VAL A 267 -17.61 5.93 -5.64
CA VAL A 267 -18.03 5.05 -6.74
C VAL A 267 -16.96 4.00 -7.03
N GLN A 268 -15.68 4.39 -7.05
CA GLN A 268 -14.57 3.45 -7.23
C GLN A 268 -14.54 2.41 -6.11
N ALA A 269 -14.58 2.83 -4.85
CA ALA A 269 -14.56 1.92 -3.70
C ALA A 269 -15.76 0.96 -3.74
N GLY A 270 -16.97 1.49 -4.02
CA GLY A 270 -18.18 0.68 -4.16
C GLY A 270 -18.06 -0.35 -5.28
N LEU A 271 -17.49 0.03 -6.43
CA LEU A 271 -17.28 -0.89 -7.55
C LEU A 271 -16.26 -1.98 -7.22
N LEU A 272 -15.18 -1.66 -6.50
CA LEU A 272 -14.19 -2.65 -6.05
C LEU A 272 -14.79 -3.67 -5.07
N TYR A 273 -15.55 -3.21 -4.07
CA TYR A 273 -16.26 -4.11 -3.15
C TYR A 273 -17.31 -4.97 -3.86
N PHE A 274 -18.05 -4.39 -4.83
CA PHE A 274 -19.02 -5.14 -5.62
C PHE A 274 -18.36 -6.28 -6.41
N ILE A 275 -17.21 -6.03 -7.04
CA ILE A 275 -16.42 -7.07 -7.73
C ILE A 275 -15.96 -8.13 -6.73
N ALA A 276 -15.40 -7.76 -5.58
CA ALA A 276 -14.91 -8.71 -4.57
C ALA A 276 -16.03 -9.62 -4.01
N PHE A 277 -17.20 -9.05 -3.70
CA PHE A 277 -18.34 -9.86 -3.23
C PHE A 277 -18.94 -10.72 -4.34
N SER A 278 -18.95 -10.24 -5.58
CA SER A 278 -19.37 -11.04 -6.75
C SER A 278 -18.40 -12.21 -7.00
N ALA A 279 -17.09 -11.99 -6.83
CA ALA A 279 -16.07 -13.03 -6.90
C ALA A 279 -16.29 -14.08 -5.81
N SER A 280 -16.56 -13.66 -4.57
CA SER A 280 -16.91 -14.57 -3.46
C SER A 280 -18.16 -15.38 -3.77
N ALA A 281 -19.23 -14.73 -4.25
CA ALA A 281 -20.47 -15.40 -4.60
C ALA A 281 -20.26 -16.45 -5.70
N LEU A 282 -19.47 -16.13 -6.73
CA LEU A 282 -19.11 -17.07 -7.79
C LEU A 282 -18.26 -18.22 -7.26
N GLY A 283 -17.28 -17.93 -6.39
CA GLY A 283 -16.42 -18.91 -5.73
C GLY A 283 -17.23 -19.92 -4.90
N TYR A 284 -18.18 -19.43 -4.09
CA TYR A 284 -19.07 -20.30 -3.31
C TYR A 284 -20.09 -21.05 -4.18
N TRP A 285 -20.60 -20.46 -5.26
CA TRP A 285 -21.53 -21.14 -6.16
C TRP A 285 -20.88 -22.29 -6.94
N GLN A 286 -19.68 -22.07 -7.48
CA GLN A 286 -18.89 -23.14 -8.10
C GLN A 286 -18.39 -24.14 -7.06
N GLY A 287 -17.98 -23.65 -5.89
CA GLY A 287 -17.58 -24.46 -4.76
C GLY A 287 -18.67 -25.45 -4.34
N SER A 288 -19.91 -24.99 -4.14
CA SER A 288 -21.01 -25.85 -3.72
C SER A 288 -21.35 -26.94 -4.74
N ARG A 289 -21.25 -26.65 -6.04
CA ARG A 289 -21.37 -27.66 -7.11
C ARG A 289 -20.26 -28.71 -7.04
N LYS A 290 -19.01 -28.28 -6.81
CA LYS A 290 -17.90 -29.23 -6.65
C LYS A 290 -18.03 -30.11 -5.41
N VAL A 291 -18.58 -29.57 -4.32
CA VAL A 291 -18.89 -30.36 -3.12
C VAL A 291 -20.01 -31.37 -3.43
N ALA A 292 -21.06 -30.96 -4.15
CA ALA A 292 -22.12 -31.88 -4.57
C ALA A 292 -21.59 -33.02 -5.46
N ASP A 293 -20.73 -32.70 -6.43
CA ASP A 293 -20.08 -33.71 -7.29
C ASP A 293 -19.13 -34.63 -6.50
N ALA A 294 -18.48 -34.12 -5.44
CA ALA A 294 -17.63 -34.91 -4.55
C ALA A 294 -18.46 -35.91 -3.72
N ILE A 295 -19.64 -35.52 -3.23
CA ILE A 295 -20.57 -36.40 -2.52
C ILE A 295 -21.09 -37.52 -3.45
N GLU A 296 -21.25 -37.24 -4.75
CA GLU A 296 -21.61 -38.24 -5.76
C GLU A 296 -20.45 -39.18 -6.17
N GLY A 297 -19.25 -39.02 -5.58
CA GLY A 297 -18.09 -39.87 -5.84
C GLY A 297 -17.31 -39.51 -7.11
N LYS A 298 -17.55 -38.33 -7.70
CA LYS A 298 -16.88 -37.86 -8.93
C LYS A 298 -15.73 -36.88 -8.68
N GLY A 299 -15.37 -36.62 -7.42
CA GLY A 299 -14.28 -35.69 -7.08
C GLY A 299 -13.81 -35.72 -5.62
N ASN A 300 -12.67 -35.08 -5.35
CA ASN A 300 -12.01 -35.00 -4.03
C ASN A 300 -12.03 -33.58 -3.44
N ALA A 301 -13.04 -32.76 -3.76
CA ALA A 301 -13.07 -31.37 -3.31
C ALA A 301 -13.72 -31.24 -1.93
N THR A 302 -12.95 -30.78 -0.93
CA THR A 302 -13.46 -30.54 0.43
C THR A 302 -13.96 -29.10 0.61
N ILE A 303 -14.89 -28.90 1.54
CA ILE A 303 -15.51 -27.60 1.84
C ILE A 303 -14.45 -26.59 2.32
N GLY A 304 -13.51 -27.03 3.15
CA GLY A 304 -12.40 -26.26 3.67
C GLY A 304 -11.44 -25.80 2.58
N GLU A 305 -11.16 -26.62 1.57
CA GLU A 305 -10.31 -26.21 0.44
C GLU A 305 -10.95 -25.08 -0.38
N ILE A 306 -12.25 -25.17 -0.62
CA ILE A 306 -13.01 -24.14 -1.33
C ILE A 306 -13.05 -22.84 -0.52
N TYR A 307 -13.28 -22.94 0.79
CA TYR A 307 -13.23 -21.80 1.69
C TYR A 307 -11.85 -21.14 1.69
N THR A 308 -10.79 -21.93 1.89
CA THR A 308 -9.40 -21.45 1.87
C THR A 308 -9.06 -20.74 0.57
N VAL A 309 -9.38 -21.33 -0.59
CA VAL A 309 -9.06 -20.73 -1.89
C VAL A 309 -9.84 -19.43 -2.12
N THR A 310 -11.13 -19.40 -1.78
CA THR A 310 -11.97 -18.21 -1.95
C THR A 310 -11.51 -17.08 -1.02
N PHE A 311 -11.22 -17.38 0.24
CA PHE A 311 -10.78 -16.43 1.25
C PHE A 311 -9.41 -15.83 0.90
N ILE A 312 -8.42 -16.68 0.60
CA ILE A 312 -7.05 -16.25 0.28
C ILE A 312 -7.00 -15.41 -1.01
N LEU A 313 -7.79 -15.78 -2.04
CA LEU A 313 -7.80 -15.03 -3.30
C LEU A 313 -8.53 -13.69 -3.18
N LEU A 314 -9.61 -13.60 -2.41
CA LEU A 314 -10.28 -12.33 -2.13
C LEU A 314 -9.36 -11.38 -1.37
N ASP A 315 -8.70 -11.87 -0.31
CA ASP A 315 -7.73 -11.05 0.40
C ASP A 315 -6.59 -10.67 -0.56
N GLY A 316 -6.13 -11.59 -1.40
CA GLY A 316 -5.18 -11.35 -2.49
C GLY A 316 -5.51 -10.09 -3.28
N GLU A 317 -6.73 -10.01 -3.80
CA GLU A 317 -7.22 -8.85 -4.56
C GLU A 317 -7.21 -7.56 -3.73
N LEU A 318 -7.67 -7.59 -2.48
CA LEU A 318 -7.65 -6.41 -1.60
C LEU A 318 -6.23 -5.90 -1.34
N TYR A 319 -5.25 -6.79 -1.12
CA TYR A 319 -3.86 -6.41 -0.94
C TYR A 319 -3.22 -5.85 -2.21
N THR A 320 -3.62 -6.31 -3.42
CA THR A 320 -3.16 -5.68 -4.68
C THR A 320 -3.64 -4.23 -4.80
N SER A 321 -4.86 -3.92 -4.33
CA SER A 321 -5.37 -2.53 -4.34
C SER A 321 -4.59 -1.59 -3.41
N GLN A 322 -4.15 -2.10 -2.26
CA GLN A 322 -3.33 -1.35 -1.31
C GLN A 322 -1.92 -1.11 -1.88
N LEU A 323 -1.36 -2.11 -2.58
CA LEU A 323 -0.07 -1.98 -3.26
C LEU A 323 -0.06 -0.82 -4.26
N ASP A 324 -1.11 -0.67 -5.06
CA ASP A 324 -1.24 0.43 -6.03
C ASP A 324 -1.23 1.81 -5.34
N SER A 325 -1.95 1.94 -4.22
CA SER A 325 -1.96 3.15 -3.40
C SER A 325 -0.57 3.47 -2.83
N LEU A 326 0.13 2.44 -2.34
CA LEU A 326 1.47 2.56 -1.77
C LEU A 326 2.57 2.85 -2.81
N LEU A 327 2.40 2.43 -4.06
CA LEU A 327 3.32 2.71 -5.17
C LEU A 327 3.18 4.13 -5.75
N THR A 328 2.06 4.80 -5.49
CA THR A 328 1.77 6.15 -5.98
C THR A 328 2.78 7.24 -5.56
N PRO A 329 3.36 7.26 -4.34
CA PRO A 329 4.37 8.25 -3.94
C PRO A 329 5.80 8.04 -4.50
N PHE A 330 6.18 6.82 -4.90
CA PHE A 330 7.55 6.52 -5.36
C PHE A 330 8.09 7.41 -6.51
N PRO A 331 7.27 7.81 -7.51
CA PRO A 331 7.71 8.72 -8.56
C PRO A 331 8.12 10.12 -8.06
N GLN A 332 7.56 10.59 -6.94
CA GLN A 332 7.93 11.89 -6.35
C GLN A 332 9.33 11.81 -5.73
N VAL A 333 9.62 10.72 -5.00
CA VAL A 333 10.95 10.45 -4.41
C VAL A 333 12.03 10.33 -5.49
N LEU A 334 11.71 9.69 -6.63
CA LEU A 334 12.63 9.60 -7.76
C LEU A 334 12.96 10.96 -8.37
N SER A 335 11.94 11.82 -8.53
CA SER A 335 12.14 13.16 -9.11
C SER A 335 13.06 14.03 -8.24
N PHE A 336 13.08 13.78 -6.94
CA PHE A 336 13.98 14.43 -6.01
C PHE A 336 15.43 13.95 -6.16
N LEU A 337 15.66 12.63 -6.29
CA LEU A 337 17.00 12.06 -6.49
C LEU A 337 17.69 12.63 -7.73
N VAL A 338 16.96 12.77 -8.84
CA VAL A 338 17.49 13.36 -10.07
C VAL A 338 17.93 14.81 -9.85
N ARG A 339 17.22 15.59 -9.01
CA ARG A 339 17.59 16.96 -8.66
C ARG A 339 18.79 17.05 -7.73
N LEU A 340 19.06 16.02 -6.93
CA LEU A 340 20.21 15.98 -6.02
C LEU A 340 21.51 15.62 -6.76
N LEU A 341 21.40 14.86 -7.86
CA LEU A 341 22.53 14.48 -8.71
C LEU A 341 22.91 15.52 -9.78
N GLN A 342 22.09 16.55 -9.98
CA GLN A 342 22.33 17.68 -10.88
C GLN A 342 22.84 18.88 -10.10
#